data_AF-A0A0A7A2X7-F1
#
_entry.id   AF-A0A0A7A2X7-F1
#
_cell.length_a   1.000
_cell.length_b   1.000
_cell.length_c   1.000
_cell.angle_alpha   90.00
_cell.angle_beta   90.00
_cell.angle_gamma   90.00
#
_symmetry.space_group_name_H-M   'P 1'
#
loop_
_entity.id
_entity.type
_entity.pdbx_description
1 polymer ?
#
loop_
_entity_poly.entity_id
_entity_poly.type
_entity_poly.pdbx_seq_one_letter_code
_entity_poly.pdbx_strand_id
1 'polypeptide(L)'
;MATLRGFRMGRWLAGRLMKELGLVSCQQPAHRYKRGGHEHVTIPNHLGRQFAVTEPNQVWCGDVTYIWTGKRWAYLVASFC
;
A
#
# COMPACT_ATOMS: atom_id res chain seq x y z
N MET A 1 -5.11 7.77 22.55
CA MET A 1 -5.68 8.64 23.61
C MET A 1 -4.56 9.52 24.13
N ALA A 2 -4.82 10.72 24.64
CA ALA A 2 -3.80 11.58 25.26
C ALA A 2 -3.38 11.04 26.64
N THR A 3 -3.03 9.75 26.71
CA THR A 3 -2.69 9.01 27.93
C THR A 3 -1.23 9.20 28.34
N LEU A 4 -0.36 9.67 27.43
CA LEU A 4 1.07 9.83 27.67
C LEU A 4 1.43 10.87 28.73
N ARG A 5 0.52 11.79 29.06
CA ARG A 5 0.70 12.81 30.12
C ARG A 5 -0.23 12.59 31.34
N GLY A 6 -0.83 11.41 31.48
CA GLY A 6 -1.68 11.06 32.63
C GLY A 6 -3.11 11.63 32.59
N PHE A 7 -3.48 12.39 31.56
CA PHE A 7 -4.84 12.91 31.42
C PHE A 7 -5.77 11.85 30.82
N ARG A 8 -6.76 11.41 31.60
CA ARG A 8 -7.79 10.48 31.11
C ARG A 8 -8.80 11.23 30.25
N MET A 9 -8.43 11.52 29.00
CA MET A 9 -9.31 12.18 28.03
C MET A 9 -9.81 11.21 26.96
N GLY A 10 -11.13 11.06 26.89
CA GLY A 10 -11.82 10.38 25.79
C GLY A 10 -11.94 11.25 24.53
N ARG A 11 -12.27 10.64 23.39
CA ARG A 11 -12.46 11.35 22.10
C ARG A 11 -13.46 12.52 22.21
N TRP A 12 -14.55 12.33 22.94
CA TRP A 12 -15.59 13.34 23.10
C TRP A 12 -15.09 14.59 23.83
N LEU A 13 -14.39 14.41 24.95
CA LEU A 13 -13.86 15.53 25.74
C LEU A 13 -12.80 16.31 24.96
N ALA A 14 -11.92 15.61 24.24
CA ALA A 14 -10.94 16.24 23.37
C ALA A 14 -11.61 17.07 22.26
N GLY A 15 -12.63 16.54 21.60
CA GLY A 15 -13.38 17.25 20.56
C GLY A 15 -14.11 18.49 21.07
N ARG A 16 -14.71 18.41 22.27
CA ARG A 16 -15.35 19.57 22.92
C ARG A 16 -14.34 20.68 23.22
N LEU A 17 -13.20 20.36 23.83
CA LEU A 17 -12.16 21.33 24.17
C LEU A 17 -11.54 21.95 22.91
N MET A 18 -11.32 21.16 21.86
CA MET A 18 -10.85 21.69 20.57
C MET A 18 -11.84 22.72 20.01
N LYS A 19 -13.16 22.46 20.10
CA LYS A 19 -14.18 23.39 19.65
C LYS A 19 -14.21 24.67 20.49
N GLU A 20 -14.14 24.56 21.82
CA GLU A 20 -14.10 25.71 22.73
C GLU A 20 -12.86 26.60 22.49
N LEU A 21 -11.71 25.99 22.15
CA LEU A 21 -10.46 26.69 21.86
C LEU A 21 -10.29 27.10 20.39
N GLY A 22 -11.28 26.83 19.52
CA GLY A 22 -11.19 27.12 18.08
C GLY A 22 -10.12 26.33 17.32
N LEU A 23 -9.68 25.19 17.84
CA LEU A 23 -8.63 24.35 17.27
C LEU A 23 -9.20 23.39 16.21
N VAL A 24 -8.53 23.32 15.07
CA VAL A 24 -8.85 22.39 13.98
C VAL A 24 -7.77 21.33 13.85
N SER A 25 -8.15 20.08 13.60
CA SER A 25 -7.18 19.01 13.35
C SER A 25 -6.54 19.18 11.98
N CYS A 26 -5.22 19.35 11.96
CA CYS A 26 -4.41 19.33 10.74
C CYS A 26 -3.85 17.94 10.43
N GLN A 27 -4.33 16.89 11.10
CA GLN A 27 -3.85 15.53 10.87
C GLN A 27 -4.20 15.10 9.44
N GLN A 28 -3.17 14.73 8.68
CA GLN A 28 -3.37 14.19 7.34
C GLN A 28 -4.10 12.84 7.45
N PRO A 29 -5.12 12.58 6.61
CA PRO A 29 -5.75 11.29 6.51
C PRO A 29 -4.70 10.21 6.23
N ALA A 30 -4.84 9.04 6.85
CA ALA A 30 -3.98 7.91 6.55
C ALA A 30 -4.06 7.59 5.05
N HIS A 31 -2.89 7.38 4.42
CA HIS A 31 -2.81 7.05 3.01
C HIS A 31 -3.56 5.73 2.73
N ARG A 32 -4.65 5.82 1.99
CA ARG A 32 -5.46 4.66 1.60
C ARG A 32 -4.98 4.20 0.23
N TYR A 33 -4.18 3.13 0.21
CA TYR A 33 -3.86 2.45 -1.04
C TYR A 33 -5.15 1.98 -1.72
N LYS A 34 -5.32 2.32 -3.00
CA LYS A 34 -6.40 1.75 -3.80
C LYS A 34 -6.17 0.24 -3.90
N ARG A 35 -7.22 -0.56 -3.70
CA ARG A 35 -7.14 -1.99 -4.05
C ARG A 35 -6.93 -2.05 -5.56
N GLY A 36 -5.82 -2.64 -5.99
CA GLY A 36 -5.53 -2.88 -7.41
C GLY A 36 -6.59 -3.82 -8.01
N GLY A 37 -6.76 -3.77 -9.34
CA GLY A 37 -7.69 -4.66 -10.02
C GLY A 37 -7.91 -4.37 -11.49
N HIS A 38 -7.71 -3.13 -11.94
CA HIS A 38 -7.84 -2.80 -13.36
C HIS A 38 -6.46 -2.60 -13.98
N GLU A 39 -6.19 -3.33 -15.05
CA GLU A 39 -5.05 -3.10 -15.92
C GLU A 39 -5.15 -1.69 -16.50
N HIS A 40 -3.99 -1.04 -16.67
CA HIS A 40 -3.94 0.29 -17.28
C HIS A 40 -4.35 0.17 -18.75
N VAL A 41 -5.53 0.67 -19.09
CA VAL A 41 -6.07 0.65 -20.48
C VAL A 41 -5.11 1.30 -21.49
N THR A 42 -4.31 2.28 -21.03
CA THR A 42 -3.36 3.03 -21.86
C THR A 42 -2.05 2.28 -22.13
N ILE A 43 -1.72 1.25 -21.33
CA ILE A 43 -0.45 0.53 -21.43
C ILE A 43 -0.78 -0.96 -21.60
N PRO A 44 -0.87 -1.45 -22.85
CA PRO A 44 -1.21 -2.84 -23.10
C PRO A 44 -0.13 -3.77 -22.54
N ASN A 45 -0.55 -4.83 -21.85
CA ASN A 45 0.35 -5.89 -21.39
C ASN A 45 0.74 -6.77 -22.59
N HIS A 46 1.90 -6.48 -23.18
CA HIS A 46 2.43 -7.26 -24.32
C HIS A 46 2.83 -8.69 -23.95
N LEU A 47 3.15 -8.96 -22.68
CA LEU A 47 3.60 -10.27 -22.23
C LEU A 47 2.44 -11.25 -22.03
N GLY A 48 1.34 -10.80 -21.43
CA GLY A 48 0.15 -11.64 -21.23
C GLY A 48 0.40 -12.97 -20.50
N ARG A 49 1.42 -13.04 -19.62
CA ARG A 49 1.89 -14.29 -18.96
C ARG A 49 2.42 -15.37 -19.92
N GLN A 50 2.85 -14.98 -21.12
CA GLN A 50 3.48 -15.89 -22.08
C GLN A 50 4.98 -15.97 -21.78
N PHE A 51 5.37 -16.94 -20.94
CA PHE A 51 6.77 -17.14 -20.54
C PHE A 51 7.53 -18.13 -21.44
N ALA A 52 6.84 -18.73 -22.43
CA ALA A 52 7.45 -19.63 -23.41
C ALA A 52 7.98 -18.81 -24.59
N VAL A 53 9.21 -18.32 -24.47
CA VAL A 53 9.90 -17.59 -25.54
C VAL A 53 10.73 -18.58 -26.36
N THR A 54 10.66 -18.48 -27.69
CA THR A 54 11.38 -19.39 -28.61
C THR A 54 12.87 -19.08 -28.76
N GLU A 55 13.29 -17.84 -28.49
CA GLU A 55 14.67 -17.38 -28.64
C GLU A 55 15.08 -16.44 -27.49
N PRO A 56 16.36 -16.41 -27.07
CA PRO A 56 16.86 -15.46 -26.09
C PRO A 56 16.67 -13.99 -26.53
N ASN A 57 16.53 -13.07 -25.57
CA ASN A 57 16.44 -11.61 -25.77
C ASN A 57 15.16 -11.06 -26.43
N GLN A 58 14.10 -11.86 -26.63
CA GLN A 58 12.85 -11.32 -27.21
C GLN A 58 11.96 -10.64 -26.17
N VAL A 59 12.04 -11.04 -24.90
CA VAL A 59 11.21 -10.51 -23.82
C VAL A 59 12.05 -10.41 -22.55
N TRP A 60 12.01 -9.23 -21.92
CA TRP A 60 12.70 -8.96 -20.67
C TRP A 60 11.63 -8.63 -19.63
N CYS A 61 11.40 -9.53 -18.67
CA CYS A 61 10.44 -9.31 -17.60
C CYS A 61 11.05 -9.67 -16.25
N GLY A 62 10.95 -8.75 -15.29
CA GLY A 62 11.25 -9.02 -13.89
C GLY A 62 9.98 -8.79 -13.07
N ASP A 63 9.53 -9.80 -12.33
CA ASP A 63 8.45 -9.66 -11.36
C ASP A 63 9.00 -9.71 -9.93
N VAL A 64 8.49 -8.81 -9.09
CA VAL A 64 8.74 -8.82 -7.65
C VAL A 64 7.40 -9.11 -6.98
N THR A 65 7.20 -10.35 -6.57
CA THR A 65 5.96 -10.79 -5.94
C THR A 65 6.15 -10.96 -4.44
N TYR A 66 5.16 -10.52 -3.65
CA TYR A 66 5.16 -10.66 -2.20
C TYR A 66 4.40 -11.92 -1.81
N ILE A 67 5.11 -12.91 -1.28
CA ILE A 67 4.55 -14.22 -0.93
C ILE A 67 4.49 -14.40 0.60
N TRP A 68 3.42 -15.03 1.07
CA TRP A 68 3.29 -15.39 2.48
C TRP A 68 4.01 -16.72 2.76
N THR A 69 5.02 -16.69 3.62
CA THR A 69 5.83 -17.88 3.97
C THR A 69 5.36 -18.56 5.28
N GLY A 70 4.13 -18.30 5.70
CA GLY A 70 3.55 -18.84 6.94
C GLY A 70 3.96 -18.05 8.20
N LYS A 71 5.22 -17.63 8.32
CA LYS A 71 5.73 -16.86 9.48
C LYS A 71 5.90 -15.38 9.20
N ARG A 72 6.26 -15.05 7.97
CA ARG A 72 6.49 -13.69 7.50
C ARG A 72 6.17 -13.60 6.02
N TRP A 73 6.02 -12.37 5.55
CA TRP A 73 6.04 -12.13 4.13
C TRP A 73 7.48 -12.06 3.61
N ALA A 74 7.70 -12.58 2.40
CA ALA A 74 8.98 -12.54 1.70
C ALA A 74 8.79 -11.98 0.29
N TYR A 75 9.84 -11.32 -0.22
CA TYR A 75 9.90 -10.91 -1.61
C TYR A 75 10.50 -12.04 -2.44
N LEU A 76 9.79 -12.45 -3.49
CA LEU A 76 10.28 -13.33 -4.54
C LEU A 76 10.62 -12.46 -5.75
N VAL A 77 11.81 -12.66 -6.30
CA VAL A 77 12.21 -12.05 -7.57
C VAL A 77 12.29 -13.17 -8.60
N ALA A 78 11.53 -13.06 -9.67
CA ALA A 78 11.72 -13.89 -10.85
C ALA A 78 12.13 -12.99 -12.02
N SER A 79 13.19 -13.39 -12.72
CA SER A 79 13.72 -12.70 -13.88
C SER A 79 13.69 -13.66 -15.06
N PHE A 80 13.03 -13.26 -16.15
CA PHE A 80 13.04 -13.96 -17.43
C PHE A 80 13.87 -13.15 -18.44
N CYS A 81 14.77 -13.84 -19.12
CA CYS A 81 15.72 -13.34 -20.14
C CYS A 81 15.52 -14.11 -21.45
#